data_AF-A0A1R3U3E6-F1
#
_entry.id   AF-A0A1R3U3E6-F1
#
_cell.length_a   1.000
_cell.length_b   1.000
_cell.length_c   1.000
_cell.angle_alpha   90.00
_cell.angle_beta   90.00
_cell.angle_gamma   90.00
#
_symmetry.space_group_name_H-M   'P 1'
#
loop_
_entity.id
_entity.type
_entity.pdbx_description
1 polymer ?
#
loop_
_entity_poly.entity_id
_entity_poly.type
_entity_poly.pdbx_seq_one_letter_code
_entity_poly.pdbx_strand_id
1 'polypeptide(L)'
;MPTYRNNFEKKVAAQLGPTYNYESRRLPYTITCHYLPDFIDEANRSIVEAKGLFTSADRRKHKAIKHQYPDWSVCIVFQNPDKKLSKTSNTSYSDWCDRQGIAWRKA
;
A
#
# COMPACT_ATOMS: atom_id res chain seq x y z
N MET A 1 13.99 -31.44 -8.38
CA MET A 1 12.60 -31.28 -7.88
C MET A 1 12.44 -29.84 -7.42
N PRO A 2 11.34 -29.14 -7.78
CA PRO A 2 11.10 -27.78 -7.29
C PRO A 2 11.10 -27.76 -5.76
N THR A 3 11.70 -26.72 -5.17
CA THR A 3 11.65 -26.47 -3.73
C THR A 3 10.30 -25.83 -3.41
N TYR A 4 9.35 -26.63 -2.89
CA TYR A 4 8.04 -26.15 -2.44
C TYR A 4 8.17 -25.26 -1.20
N ARG A 5 7.32 -24.23 -1.06
CA ARG A 5 7.46 -23.26 0.05
C ARG A 5 7.07 -23.84 1.41
N ASN A 6 6.23 -24.87 1.42
CA ASN A 6 5.83 -25.55 2.65
C ASN A 6 5.39 -27.00 2.36
N ASN A 7 5.19 -27.77 3.45
CA ASN A 7 4.80 -29.18 3.37
C ASN A 7 3.41 -29.38 2.75
N PHE A 8 2.50 -28.41 2.89
CA PHE A 8 1.16 -28.49 2.33
C PHE A 8 1.22 -28.44 0.79
N GLU A 9 1.95 -27.48 0.23
CA GLU A 9 2.16 -27.36 -1.22
C GLU A 9 2.83 -28.60 -1.81
N LYS A 10 3.83 -29.17 -1.11
CA LYS A 10 4.44 -30.45 -1.51
C LYS A 10 3.41 -31.58 -1.58
N LYS A 11 2.51 -31.68 -0.58
CA LYS A 11 1.43 -32.68 -0.55
C LYS A 11 0.42 -32.47 -1.68
N VAL A 12 0.11 -31.23 -2.04
CA VAL A 12 -0.78 -30.89 -3.15
C VAL A 12 -0.13 -31.23 -4.49
N ALA A 13 1.14 -30.89 -4.70
CA ALA A 13 1.85 -31.19 -5.94
C ALA A 13 1.92 -32.71 -6.22
N ALA A 14 2.09 -33.53 -5.17
CA ALA A 14 2.05 -34.98 -5.28
C ALA A 14 0.67 -35.52 -5.74
N GLN A 15 -0.43 -34.82 -5.42
CA GLN A 15 -1.79 -35.19 -5.85
C GLN A 15 -2.11 -34.71 -7.28
N LEU A 16 -1.60 -33.53 -7.68
CA LEU A 16 -1.86 -32.94 -8.99
C LEU A 16 -1.09 -33.61 -10.13
N GLY A 17 0.09 -34.18 -9.84
CA GLY A 17 0.91 -34.85 -10.84
C GLY A 17 1.75 -33.91 -11.73
N PRO A 18 2.49 -34.46 -12.71
CA PRO A 18 3.55 -33.75 -13.43
C PRO A 18 3.06 -32.74 -14.48
N THR A 19 1.76 -32.71 -14.79
CA THR A 19 1.16 -31.76 -15.75
C THR A 19 1.06 -30.34 -15.19
N TYR A 20 1.11 -30.17 -13.87
CA TYR A 20 1.03 -28.87 -13.22
C TYR A 20 2.43 -28.34 -12.90
N ASN A 21 2.72 -27.14 -13.39
CA ASN A 21 3.97 -26.45 -13.10
C ASN A 21 3.81 -25.58 -11.84
N TYR A 22 4.65 -25.82 -10.83
CA TYR A 22 4.64 -25.07 -9.57
C TYR A 22 5.33 -23.70 -9.73
N GLU A 23 4.63 -22.61 -9.39
CA GLU A 23 5.12 -21.21 -9.43
C GLU A 23 5.86 -20.80 -10.73
N SER A 24 5.48 -21.39 -11.88
CA SER A 24 6.26 -21.27 -13.12
C SER A 24 6.03 -19.99 -13.92
N ARG A 25 4.95 -19.25 -13.65
CA ARG A 25 4.60 -18.03 -14.37
C ARG A 25 3.92 -17.02 -13.46
N ARG A 26 4.27 -15.74 -13.66
CA ARG A 26 3.54 -14.60 -13.10
C ARG A 26 2.52 -14.11 -14.12
N LEU A 27 1.27 -13.92 -13.70
CA LEU A 27 0.20 -13.33 -14.51
C LEU A 27 -0.01 -11.88 -14.07
N PRO A 28 0.30 -10.87 -14.90
CA PRO A 28 0.02 -9.48 -14.56
C PRO A 28 -1.49 -9.21 -14.55
N TYR A 29 -1.95 -8.39 -13.62
CA TYR A 29 -3.36 -7.98 -13.52
C TYR A 29 -3.47 -6.59 -12.87
N THR A 30 -4.59 -5.91 -13.12
CA THR A 30 -4.89 -4.57 -12.59
C THR A 30 -6.14 -4.62 -11.72
N ILE A 31 -6.12 -3.96 -10.57
CA ILE A 31 -7.29 -3.74 -9.70
C ILE A 31 -7.63 -2.25 -9.72
N THR A 32 -8.93 -1.93 -9.88
CA THR A 32 -9.46 -0.58 -9.75
C THR A 32 -10.20 -0.44 -8.42
N CYS A 33 -9.95 0.66 -7.71
CA CYS A 33 -10.62 0.99 -6.44
C CYS A 33 -11.09 2.45 -6.46
N HIS A 34 -12.14 2.76 -5.70
CA HIS A 34 -12.54 4.15 -5.45
C HIS A 34 -11.90 4.67 -4.17
N TYR A 35 -11.53 5.95 -4.18
CA TYR A 35 -11.02 6.67 -3.00
C TYR A 35 -12.07 7.69 -2.55
N LEU A 36 -12.49 7.59 -1.30
CA LEU A 36 -13.28 8.59 -0.61
C LEU A 36 -12.36 9.31 0.39
N PRO A 37 -11.98 10.57 0.14
CA PRO A 37 -11.20 11.35 1.09
C PRO A 37 -12.04 11.72 2.31
N ASP A 38 -11.39 11.89 3.47
CA ASP A 38 -12.08 12.36 4.68
C ASP A 38 -12.58 13.80 4.50
N PHE A 39 -11.77 14.66 3.88
CA PHE A 39 -12.12 16.04 3.54
C PHE A 39 -11.60 16.40 2.15
N ILE A 40 -12.42 17.08 1.36
CA ILE A 40 -12.10 17.50 0.00
C ILE A 40 -12.59 18.92 -0.25
N ASP A 41 -11.73 19.71 -0.88
CA ASP A 41 -12.05 21.01 -1.45
C ASP A 41 -11.83 20.92 -2.96
N GLU A 42 -12.94 20.82 -3.69
CA GLU A 42 -12.92 20.67 -5.16
C GLU A 42 -12.48 21.95 -5.87
N ALA A 43 -12.74 23.12 -5.29
CA ALA A 43 -12.40 24.40 -5.90
C ALA A 43 -10.88 24.60 -5.94
N ASN A 44 -10.20 24.22 -4.86
CA ASN A 44 -8.73 24.31 -4.75
C ASN A 44 -8.01 22.99 -5.07
N ARG A 45 -8.75 21.93 -5.43
CA ARG A 45 -8.22 20.58 -5.68
C ARG A 45 -7.34 20.10 -4.52
N SER A 46 -7.83 20.26 -3.29
CA SER A 46 -7.11 19.87 -2.09
C SER A 46 -7.83 18.79 -1.31
N ILE A 47 -7.05 17.86 -0.76
CA ILE A 47 -7.53 16.71 0.00
C ILE A 47 -6.81 16.68 1.34
N VAL A 48 -7.57 16.45 2.40
CA VAL A 48 -7.04 16.21 3.74
C VAL A 48 -7.53 14.86 4.24
N GLU A 49 -6.61 14.01 4.68
CA GLU A 49 -6.92 12.68 5.24
C GLU A 49 -6.44 12.60 6.70
N ALA A 50 -7.32 12.21 7.62
CA ALA A 50 -6.97 12.02 9.02
C ALA A 50 -6.54 10.57 9.28
N LYS A 51 -5.36 10.37 9.90
CA LYS A 51 -4.86 9.01 10.19
C LYS A 51 -4.26 8.86 11.59
N GLY A 52 -4.84 7.94 12.36
CA GLY A 52 -4.19 7.37 13.55
C GLY A 52 -3.31 6.16 13.22
N LEU A 53 -3.85 5.21 12.45
CA LEU A 53 -3.11 4.05 11.92
C LEU A 53 -2.83 4.28 10.43
N PHE A 54 -1.58 4.07 10.02
CA PHE A 54 -1.16 4.23 8.63
C PHE A 54 -0.61 2.91 8.09
N THR A 55 -1.48 2.15 7.41
CA THR A 55 -1.19 0.79 6.96
C THR A 55 -0.46 0.74 5.62
N SER A 56 0.03 -0.44 5.22
CA SER A 56 0.59 -0.65 3.89
C SER A 56 -0.43 -0.42 2.77
N ALA A 57 -1.70 -0.72 3.02
CA ALA A 57 -2.80 -0.43 2.11
C ALA A 57 -3.01 1.07 1.95
N ASP A 58 -3.03 1.84 3.05
CA ASP A 58 -3.13 3.31 2.99
C ASP A 58 -1.98 3.92 2.20
N ARG A 59 -0.74 3.46 2.43
CA ARG A 59 0.44 3.94 1.70
C ARG A 59 0.35 3.67 0.20
N ARG A 60 -0.08 2.46 -0.18
CA ARG A 60 -0.32 2.09 -1.58
C ARG A 60 -1.39 2.97 -2.21
N LYS A 61 -2.49 3.20 -1.50
CA LYS A 61 -3.60 4.07 -1.91
C LYS A 61 -3.10 5.49 -2.20
N HIS A 62 -2.44 6.14 -1.24
CA HIS A 62 -1.97 7.52 -1.39
C HIS A 62 -0.90 7.68 -2.47
N LYS A 63 -0.03 6.66 -2.64
CA LYS A 63 0.93 6.66 -3.76
C LYS A 63 0.23 6.58 -5.12
N ALA A 64 -0.81 5.75 -5.24
CA ALA A 64 -1.60 5.64 -6.45
C ALA A 64 -2.38 6.93 -6.75
N ILE A 65 -2.99 7.55 -5.73
CA ILE A 65 -3.71 8.82 -5.86
C ILE A 65 -2.78 9.91 -6.34
N LYS A 66 -1.62 10.10 -5.68
CA LYS A 66 -0.64 11.11 -6.11
C LYS A 66 -0.18 10.91 -7.56
N HIS A 67 -0.05 9.66 -7.99
CA HIS A 67 0.35 9.35 -9.37
C HIS A 67 -0.78 9.61 -10.39
N GLN A 68 -2.02 9.25 -10.05
CA GLN A 68 -3.16 9.36 -10.97
C GLN A 68 -3.83 10.73 -10.97
N TYR A 69 -3.68 11.49 -9.88
CA TYR A 69 -4.27 12.82 -9.67
C TYR A 69 -3.16 13.83 -9.29
N PRO A 70 -2.16 14.08 -10.15
CA PRO A 70 -1.01 14.92 -9.83
C PRO A 70 -1.38 16.39 -9.57
N ASP A 71 -2.52 16.84 -10.10
CA ASP A 71 -3.03 18.21 -9.92
C ASP A 71 -3.72 18.42 -8.56
N TRP A 72 -3.91 17.35 -7.79
CA TRP A 72 -4.53 17.42 -6.48
C TRP A 72 -3.46 17.47 -5.39
N SER A 73 -3.59 18.43 -4.48
CA SER A 73 -2.78 18.50 -3.28
C SER A 73 -3.35 17.55 -2.22
N VAL A 74 -2.51 16.70 -1.65
CA VAL A 74 -2.90 15.74 -0.60
C VAL A 74 -2.09 15.99 0.65
N CYS A 75 -2.77 16.23 1.77
CA CYS A 75 -2.18 16.39 3.09
C CYS A 75 -2.70 15.34 4.06
N ILE A 76 -1.79 14.56 4.66
CA ILE A 76 -2.16 13.58 5.69
C ILE A 76 -1.97 14.20 7.08
N VAL A 77 -3.03 14.25 7.87
CA VAL A 77 -3.02 14.74 9.26
C VAL A 77 -2.90 13.54 10.19
N PHE A 78 -1.73 13.38 10.80
CA PHE A 78 -1.46 12.25 11.69
C PHE A 78 -1.76 12.58 13.15
N GLN A 79 -2.33 11.62 13.88
CA GLN A 79 -2.36 11.67 15.34
C GLN A 79 -0.93 11.64 15.93
N ASN A 80 -0.08 10.78 15.37
CA ASN A 80 1.34 10.70 15.72
C ASN A 80 2.18 10.38 14.46
N PRO A 81 2.84 11.37 13.85
CA PRO A 81 3.65 11.16 12.65
C PRO A 81 4.95 10.36 12.90
N ASP A 82 5.43 10.31 14.15
CA ASP A 82 6.68 9.64 14.52
C ASP A 82 6.54 8.11 14.64
N LYS A 83 5.29 7.62 14.61
CA LYS A 83 4.98 6.20 14.68
C LYS A 83 5.63 5.44 13.53
N LYS A 84 6.26 4.31 13.82
CA LYS A 84 6.92 3.48 12.81
C LYS A 84 5.93 2.74 11.91
N LEU A 85 6.30 2.54 10.64
CA LEU A 85 5.47 1.84 9.64
C LEU A 85 5.09 0.41 10.06
N SER A 86 5.95 -0.24 10.83
CA SER A 86 5.75 -1.54 11.46
C SER A 86 6.65 -1.63 12.70
N LYS A 87 6.47 -2.67 13.52
CA LYS A 87 7.31 -2.92 14.71
C LYS A 87 8.80 -3.04 14.41
N THR A 88 9.16 -3.46 13.20
CA THR A 88 10.54 -3.69 12.76
C THR A 88 11.08 -2.57 11.86
N SER A 89 10.26 -1.57 11.53
CA SER A 89 10.67 -0.51 10.60
C SER A 89 11.33 0.64 11.35
N ASN A 90 12.46 1.11 10.84
CA ASN A 90 13.07 2.37 11.29
C ASN A 90 12.41 3.61 10.67
N THR A 91 11.53 3.44 9.67
CA THR A 91 10.85 4.54 8.97
C THR A 91 9.56 4.90 9.71
N SER A 92 9.38 6.19 10.05
CA SER A 92 8.13 6.72 10.61
C SER A 92 7.07 6.97 9.53
N TYR A 93 5.89 7.46 9.94
CA TYR A 93 4.84 7.88 9.01
C TYR A 93 5.26 9.14 8.26
N SER A 94 5.83 10.13 8.96
CA SER A 94 6.42 11.34 8.36
C SER A 94 7.53 11.03 7.38
N ASP A 95 8.52 10.20 7.78
CA ASP A 95 9.64 9.80 6.92
C ASP A 95 9.14 9.21 5.59
N TRP A 96 8.06 8.43 5.64
CA TRP A 96 7.48 7.85 4.43
C TRP A 96 6.85 8.92 3.54
N CYS A 97 6.11 9.87 4.13
CA CYS A 97 5.48 10.95 3.40
C CYS A 97 6.52 11.85 2.72
N ASP A 98 7.60 12.20 3.43
CA ASP A 98 8.71 13.00 2.89
C ASP A 98 9.36 12.31 1.69
N ARG A 99 9.66 11.01 1.80
CA ARG A 99 10.22 10.22 0.68
C ARG A 99 9.28 10.12 -0.51
N GLN A 100 7.97 10.18 -0.31
CA GLN A 100 6.99 10.16 -1.40
C GLN A 100 6.61 11.58 -1.86
N GLY A 101 7.10 12.64 -1.21
CA GLY A 101 6.70 14.03 -1.44
C GLY A 101 5.20 14.27 -1.20
N ILE A 102 4.61 13.63 -0.20
CA ILE A 102 3.22 13.84 0.21
C ILE A 102 3.23 14.76 1.42
N ALA A 103 2.42 15.82 1.40
CA ALA A 103 2.35 16.75 2.52
C ALA A 103 1.76 16.05 3.74
N TRP A 104 2.23 16.43 4.93
CA TRP A 104 1.71 15.90 6.18
C TRP A 104 1.86 16.93 7.29
N ARG A 105 1.05 16.76 8.34
CA ARG A 105 1.21 17.49 9.61
C ARG A 105 0.69 16.67 10.76
N LYS A 106 1.04 17.06 11.98
CA LYS A 106 0.41 16.54 13.19
C LYS A 106 -0.94 17.25 13.41
N ALA A 107 -1.93 16.50 13.91
CA ALA A 107 -3.19 17.06 14.37
C ALA A 107 -2.97 18.05 15.51
#